data_AF-F8P1P4-F1
#
_entry.id   AF-F8P1P4-F1
#
_cell.length_a   1.000
_cell.length_b   1.000
_cell.length_c   1.000
_cell.angle_alpha   90.00
_cell.angle_beta   90.00
_cell.angle_gamma   90.00
#
_symmetry.space_group_name_H-M   'P 1'
#
loop_
_entity.id
_entity.type
_entity.pdbx_description
1 polymer ?
#
loop_
_entity_poly.entity_id
_entity_poly.type
_entity_poly.pdbx_seq_one_letter_code
_entity_poly.pdbx_strand_id
1 'polypeptide(L)'
;MSISYSPNERVLCYHGPLVYEAKILKTETWDESNTKLGTVGPHFFVHYKGWKQTWDEWVPIQRVLKFNETNVALQKALQAQATAVNSSAASSSKNKSHTGGSGGIKDGSSSRSSGLGRKDGSRGTKRGREEDDSSKRPDMKLNVPEILKVLLVDDWEAVTKNNQLVSLPRSPTVLEILQEFKDHVMSSDKAHNLREPDVVLPTIISGLQVYFDRSLGANLLYRFERPQYAEIRKQYVTGPKVQMGQEKEMSAIYGAEHFLRMMVSLPQMVASSTMDTESVGIVRDYVNELLLFLVQKKEQLFLSEYESASLQYQNISRS
;
A
#
# COMPACT_ATOMS: atom_id res chain seq x y z
N MET A 1 38.90 -7.19 -9.41
CA MET A 1 38.71 -6.76 -10.82
C MET A 1 37.50 -5.85 -10.85
N SER A 2 37.57 -4.68 -11.49
CA SER A 2 36.37 -3.87 -11.76
C SER A 2 35.50 -4.59 -12.81
N ILE A 3 34.22 -4.80 -12.52
CA ILE A 3 33.29 -5.38 -13.49
C ILE A 3 32.78 -4.24 -14.37
N SER A 4 33.43 -4.04 -15.51
CA SER A 4 32.89 -3.23 -16.60
C SER A 4 31.96 -4.06 -17.49
N TYR A 5 30.98 -3.36 -18.07
CA TYR A 5 30.04 -3.86 -19.07
C TYR A 5 29.99 -2.86 -20.24
N SER A 6 29.72 -3.35 -21.46
CA SER A 6 29.69 -2.56 -22.68
C SER A 6 28.27 -2.13 -23.08
N PRO A 7 28.09 -0.98 -23.77
CA PRO A 7 26.87 -0.71 -24.51
C PRO A 7 26.56 -1.85 -25.49
N ASN A 8 25.28 -2.20 -25.60
CA ASN A 8 24.75 -3.38 -26.29
C ASN A 8 25.07 -4.76 -25.68
N GLU A 9 25.80 -4.87 -24.57
CA GLU A 9 26.06 -6.15 -23.90
C GLU A 9 24.76 -6.78 -23.36
N ARG A 10 24.63 -8.10 -23.52
CA ARG A 10 23.56 -8.93 -22.96
C ARG A 10 23.92 -9.29 -21.53
N VAL A 11 23.06 -8.90 -20.58
CA VAL A 11 23.28 -9.08 -19.15
C VAL A 11 22.05 -9.69 -18.48
N LEU A 12 22.21 -10.03 -17.20
CA LEU A 12 21.12 -10.40 -16.32
C LEU A 12 20.95 -9.25 -15.30
N CYS A 13 19.73 -8.78 -15.08
CA CYS A 13 19.47 -7.64 -14.21
C CYS A 13 18.35 -7.93 -13.20
N TYR A 14 18.56 -7.53 -11.94
CA TYR A 14 17.55 -7.60 -10.89
C TYR A 14 16.49 -6.53 -11.09
N HIS A 15 15.21 -6.92 -11.10
CA HIS A 15 14.06 -6.03 -10.97
C HIS A 15 13.12 -6.60 -9.90
N GLY A 16 13.02 -5.92 -8.77
CA GLY A 16 12.46 -6.52 -7.55
C GLY A 16 13.28 -7.76 -7.10
N PRO A 17 12.64 -8.83 -6.58
CA PRO A 17 13.33 -10.04 -6.11
C PRO A 17 13.76 -10.99 -7.23
N LEU A 18 13.46 -10.69 -8.50
CA LEU A 18 13.70 -11.58 -9.64
C LEU A 18 14.76 -11.01 -10.60
N VAL A 19 15.45 -11.94 -11.28
CA VAL A 19 16.45 -11.65 -12.31
C VAL A 19 15.85 -11.83 -13.69
N TYR A 20 16.03 -10.84 -14.56
CA TYR A 20 15.54 -10.82 -15.95
C TYR A 20 16.70 -10.71 -16.95
N GLU A 21 16.48 -11.19 -18.17
CA GLU A 21 17.41 -10.95 -19.27
C GLU A 21 17.25 -9.51 -19.75
N ALA A 22 18.36 -8.76 -19.80
CA ALA A 22 18.38 -7.36 -20.18
C ALA A 22 19.53 -7.06 -21.14
N LYS A 23 19.44 -5.90 -21.80
CA LYS A 23 20.48 -5.36 -22.67
C LYS A 23 20.88 -3.97 -22.18
N ILE A 24 22.18 -3.71 -22.06
CA ILE A 24 22.68 -2.38 -21.72
C ILE A 24 22.55 -1.47 -22.95
N LEU A 25 21.92 -0.32 -22.78
CA LEU A 25 21.78 0.72 -23.80
C LEU A 25 22.82 1.83 -23.63
N LYS A 26 23.10 2.25 -22.39
CA LYS A 26 24.07 3.31 -22.05
C LYS A 26 24.84 2.98 -20.77
N THR A 27 25.99 3.60 -20.61
CA THR A 27 26.91 3.47 -19.47
C THR A 27 27.34 4.85 -19.02
N GLU A 28 27.10 5.22 -17.77
CA GLU A 28 27.55 6.49 -17.16
C GLU A 28 28.24 6.17 -15.82
N THR A 29 29.26 6.96 -15.44
CA THR A 29 29.77 6.98 -14.06
C THR A 29 29.21 8.23 -13.40
N TRP A 30 28.63 8.09 -12.21
CA TRP A 30 28.04 9.21 -11.46
C TRP A 30 28.85 9.50 -10.21
N ASP A 31 29.28 10.74 -10.07
CA ASP A 31 29.93 11.26 -8.88
C ASP A 31 28.92 12.04 -8.02
N GLU A 32 29.33 12.47 -6.82
CA GLU A 32 28.46 13.16 -5.84
C GLU A 32 27.75 14.39 -6.41
N SER A 33 28.32 15.03 -7.45
CA SER A 33 27.78 16.21 -8.14
C SER A 33 26.79 15.92 -9.27
N ASN A 34 26.68 14.68 -9.75
CA ASN A 34 25.86 14.28 -10.92
C ASN A 34 24.98 13.04 -10.62
N THR A 35 24.76 12.74 -9.35
CA THR A 35 24.07 11.55 -8.88
C THR A 35 22.55 11.69 -8.99
N LYS A 36 21.91 10.86 -9.82
CA LYS A 36 20.45 10.94 -10.11
C LYS A 36 19.58 9.99 -9.25
N LEU A 37 20.15 8.94 -8.66
CA LEU A 37 19.46 7.97 -7.79
C LEU A 37 20.04 7.86 -6.36
N GLY A 38 20.78 8.88 -5.90
CA GLY A 38 21.43 8.87 -4.58
C GLY A 38 22.63 7.93 -4.45
N THR A 39 23.01 7.22 -5.52
CA THR A 39 24.15 6.31 -5.59
C THR A 39 25.25 6.82 -6.51
N VAL A 40 26.51 6.69 -6.06
CA VAL A 40 27.73 7.01 -6.83
C VAL A 40 28.32 5.76 -7.49
N GLY A 41 29.17 5.96 -8.50
CA GLY A 41 29.86 4.91 -9.26
C GLY A 41 29.22 4.56 -10.61
N PRO A 42 29.53 3.39 -11.19
CA PRO A 42 29.07 3.01 -12.52
C PRO A 42 27.58 2.60 -12.55
N HIS A 43 26.85 3.27 -13.44
CA HIS A 43 25.42 3.11 -13.70
C HIS A 43 25.17 2.70 -15.16
N PHE A 44 24.13 1.90 -15.36
CA PHE A 44 23.80 1.27 -16.63
C PHE A 44 22.34 1.54 -16.97
N PHE A 45 22.07 2.10 -18.15
CA PHE A 45 20.70 2.21 -18.65
C PHE A 45 20.33 0.89 -19.31
N VAL A 46 19.34 0.17 -18.78
CA VAL A 46 19.01 -1.20 -19.19
C VAL A 46 17.60 -1.31 -19.79
N HIS A 47 17.49 -2.09 -20.86
CA HIS A 47 16.22 -2.50 -21.46
C HIS A 47 15.96 -3.97 -21.19
N TYR A 48 14.80 -4.29 -20.61
CA TYR A 48 14.42 -5.68 -20.28
C TYR A 48 13.80 -6.39 -21.49
N LYS A 49 14.23 -7.63 -21.73
CA LYS A 49 13.81 -8.41 -22.90
C LYS A 49 12.31 -8.69 -22.89
N GLY A 50 11.61 -8.18 -23.91
CA GLY A 50 10.16 -8.34 -24.07
C GLY A 50 9.31 -7.36 -23.27
N TRP A 51 9.93 -6.37 -22.60
CA TRP A 51 9.23 -5.31 -21.87
C TRP A 51 9.04 -4.07 -22.76
N LYS A 52 8.14 -3.16 -22.39
CA LYS A 52 7.99 -1.87 -23.09
C LYS A 52 9.12 -0.92 -22.68
N GLN A 53 9.59 -0.06 -23.60
CA GLN A 53 10.63 0.95 -23.34
C GLN A 53 10.32 1.92 -22.18
N THR A 54 9.04 2.03 -21.77
CA THR A 54 8.62 2.77 -20.57
C THR A 54 9.13 2.17 -19.25
N TRP A 55 9.75 0.99 -19.29
CA TRP A 55 10.38 0.32 -18.15
C TRP A 55 11.92 0.35 -18.21
N ASP A 56 12.50 1.06 -19.17
CA ASP A 56 13.95 1.19 -19.29
C ASP A 56 14.45 2.14 -18.19
N GLU A 57 15.37 1.65 -17.34
CA GLU A 57 15.79 2.32 -16.11
C GLU A 57 17.31 2.41 -15.98
N TRP A 58 17.78 3.39 -15.20
CA TRP A 58 19.18 3.46 -14.76
C TRP A 58 19.38 2.63 -13.50
N VAL A 59 20.25 1.63 -13.58
CA VAL A 59 20.57 0.73 -12.47
C VAL A 59 22.05 0.84 -12.08
N PRO A 60 22.39 0.82 -10.78
CA PRO A 60 23.77 0.75 -10.33
C PRO A 60 24.31 -0.68 -10.49
N ILE A 61 25.63 -0.82 -10.51
CA ILE A 61 26.35 -2.08 -10.77
C ILE A 61 25.88 -3.29 -9.94
N GLN A 62 25.41 -3.10 -8.70
CA GLN A 62 24.93 -4.18 -7.82
C GLN A 62 23.70 -4.91 -8.38
N ARG A 63 22.91 -4.26 -9.24
CA ARG A 63 21.74 -4.87 -9.91
C ARG A 63 22.09 -5.59 -11.21
N VAL A 64 23.33 -5.51 -11.70
CA VAL A 64 23.75 -6.06 -13.00
C VAL A 64 24.70 -7.24 -12.83
N LEU A 65 24.34 -8.38 -13.41
CA LEU A 65 25.07 -9.64 -13.41
C LEU A 65 25.53 -9.98 -14.84
N LYS A 66 26.76 -10.50 -15.00
CA LYS A 66 27.22 -11.03 -16.29
C LYS A 66 26.39 -12.24 -16.72
N PHE A 67 26.13 -12.31 -18.03
CA PHE A 67 25.45 -13.46 -18.63
C PHE A 67 26.39 -14.67 -18.65
N ASN A 68 26.37 -15.47 -17.58
CA ASN A 68 27.10 -16.73 -17.45
C ASN A 68 26.16 -17.82 -16.91
N GLU A 69 26.61 -19.08 -16.97
CA GLU A 69 25.78 -20.23 -16.60
C GLU A 69 25.34 -20.21 -15.13
N THR A 70 26.20 -19.77 -14.22
CA THR A 70 25.90 -19.61 -12.79
C THR A 70 24.75 -18.61 -12.54
N ASN A 71 24.78 -17.46 -13.20
CA ASN A 71 23.75 -16.43 -13.04
C ASN A 71 22.45 -16.80 -13.79
N VAL A 72 22.53 -17.56 -14.88
CA VAL A 72 21.36 -18.17 -15.54
C VAL A 72 20.72 -19.24 -14.64
N ALA A 73 21.52 -20.03 -13.92
CA ALA A 73 21.01 -20.98 -12.93
C ALA A 73 20.33 -20.25 -11.75
N LEU A 74 20.93 -19.14 -11.26
CA LEU A 74 20.33 -18.29 -10.23
C LEU A 74 18.99 -17.68 -10.70
N GLN A 75 18.91 -17.18 -11.93
CA GLN A 75 17.66 -16.71 -12.54
C GLN A 75 16.57 -17.80 -12.54
N LYS A 76 16.91 -19.01 -12.99
CA LYS A 76 15.98 -20.16 -13.00
C LYS A 76 15.55 -20.54 -11.58
N ALA A 77 16.45 -20.54 -10.61
CA ALA A 77 16.16 -20.87 -9.22
C ALA A 77 15.19 -19.87 -8.58
N LEU A 78 15.42 -18.56 -8.77
CA LEU A 78 14.54 -17.51 -8.25
C LEU A 78 13.14 -17.56 -8.90
N GLN A 79 13.07 -17.79 -10.22
CA GLN A 79 11.79 -17.95 -10.93
C GLN A 79 11.04 -19.21 -10.46
N ALA A 80 11.74 -20.34 -10.33
CA ALA A 80 11.17 -21.59 -9.82
C ALA A 80 10.66 -21.45 -8.37
N GLN A 81 11.42 -20.75 -7.52
CA GLN A 81 11.00 -20.46 -6.14
C GLN A 81 9.74 -19.59 -6.12
N ALA A 82 9.67 -18.51 -6.90
CA ALA A 82 8.50 -17.65 -6.98
C ALA A 82 7.25 -18.41 -7.48
N THR A 83 7.38 -19.28 -8.49
CA THR A 83 6.27 -20.14 -8.92
C THR A 83 5.89 -21.19 -7.88
N ALA A 84 6.86 -21.71 -7.11
CA ALA A 84 6.60 -22.67 -6.05
C ALA A 84 5.73 -22.06 -4.93
N VAL A 85 6.03 -20.84 -4.46
CA VAL A 85 5.21 -20.19 -3.40
C VAL A 85 3.78 -19.92 -3.88
N ASN A 86 3.60 -19.49 -5.12
CA ASN A 86 2.27 -19.30 -5.70
C ASN A 86 1.51 -20.63 -5.87
N SER A 87 2.23 -21.75 -6.12
CA SER A 87 1.61 -23.08 -6.25
C SER A 87 1.21 -23.68 -4.90
N SER A 88 1.99 -23.47 -3.83
CA SER A 88 1.66 -23.98 -2.49
C SER A 88 0.49 -23.24 -1.84
N ALA A 89 0.21 -22.00 -2.26
CA ALA A 89 -1.02 -21.29 -1.93
C ALA A 89 -2.29 -21.91 -2.56
N ALA A 90 -2.15 -22.69 -3.64
CA ALA A 90 -3.27 -23.29 -4.38
C ALA A 90 -3.59 -24.75 -3.99
N SER A 91 -2.74 -25.40 -3.17
CA SER A 91 -2.85 -26.84 -2.87
C SER A 91 -3.34 -27.19 -1.44
N SER A 92 -3.67 -26.19 -0.61
CA SER A 92 -4.05 -26.40 0.80
C SER A 92 -5.50 -26.86 1.01
N SER A 93 -6.33 -26.89 -0.03
CA SER A 93 -7.79 -27.06 0.05
C SER A 93 -8.31 -28.45 -0.36
N LYS A 94 -7.48 -29.51 -0.33
CA LYS A 94 -7.95 -30.89 -0.63
C LYS A 94 -7.13 -32.02 0.02
N ASN A 95 -7.37 -32.29 1.31
CA ASN A 95 -7.70 -33.63 1.85
C ASN A 95 -7.76 -33.61 3.39
N LYS A 96 -8.82 -34.18 3.98
CA LYS A 96 -9.00 -34.29 5.44
C LYS A 96 -9.79 -35.55 5.82
N SER A 97 -9.11 -36.69 5.91
CA SER A 97 -9.72 -37.96 6.37
C SER A 97 -8.67 -39.06 6.63
N HIS A 98 -8.60 -39.57 7.88
CA HIS A 98 -8.04 -40.89 8.31
C HIS A 98 -6.56 -41.21 7.96
N THR A 99 -5.74 -41.95 8.72
CA THR A 99 -5.70 -42.54 10.09
C THR A 99 -4.20 -42.50 10.51
N GLY A 100 -3.73 -42.49 11.76
CA GLY A 100 -4.14 -43.25 12.94
C GLY A 100 -3.22 -44.48 13.15
N GLY A 101 -2.20 -44.38 14.03
CA GLY A 101 -1.52 -45.56 14.63
C GLY A 101 0.02 -45.65 14.62
N SER A 102 0.64 -45.31 15.78
CA SER A 102 1.80 -45.98 16.43
C SER A 102 3.18 -46.19 15.75
N GLY A 103 4.26 -45.88 16.49
CA GLY A 103 5.43 -46.78 16.61
C GLY A 103 6.85 -46.20 16.38
N GLY A 104 7.76 -46.37 17.36
CA GLY A 104 9.22 -46.35 17.14
C GLY A 104 10.05 -45.44 18.08
N ILE A 105 10.97 -46.01 18.88
CA ILE A 105 11.96 -45.31 19.72
C ILE A 105 13.36 -45.91 19.50
N LYS A 106 14.38 -45.04 19.30
CA LYS A 106 15.81 -45.13 19.72
C LYS A 106 16.61 -43.98 19.06
N ASP A 107 17.52 -43.20 19.65
CA ASP A 107 18.33 -43.21 20.90
C ASP A 107 19.81 -43.68 20.71
N GLY A 108 20.75 -43.02 21.42
CA GLY A 108 22.23 -43.07 21.23
C GLY A 108 22.77 -41.89 20.37
N SER A 109 23.54 -40.88 20.82
CA SER A 109 24.84 -40.84 21.54
C SER A 109 26.02 -41.47 20.78
N SER A 110 27.28 -40.96 20.79
CA SER A 110 27.91 -39.69 21.21
C SER A 110 29.43 -39.75 20.80
N SER A 111 30.41 -38.87 21.09
CA SER A 111 30.60 -37.66 21.91
C SER A 111 31.89 -36.89 21.47
N ARG A 112 32.14 -35.69 22.04
CA ARG A 112 33.46 -34.94 22.08
C ARG A 112 33.96 -34.32 20.76
N SER A 113 34.67 -33.18 20.72
CA SER A 113 34.94 -32.05 21.66
C SER A 113 35.53 -30.88 20.83
N SER A 114 36.14 -29.77 21.28
CA SER A 114 36.60 -29.25 22.60
C SER A 114 36.93 -27.74 22.48
N GLY A 115 36.77 -26.93 23.54
CA GLY A 115 37.25 -25.53 23.56
C GLY A 115 36.84 -24.75 24.83
N LEU A 116 37.81 -24.17 25.54
CA LEU A 116 37.60 -23.42 26.79
C LEU A 116 37.98 -21.94 26.61
N GLY A 117 37.18 -21.03 27.16
CA GLY A 117 37.46 -19.58 27.14
C GLY A 117 36.64 -18.78 28.17
N ARG A 118 37.26 -18.44 29.30
CA ARG A 118 36.83 -17.36 30.24
C ARG A 118 37.63 -16.08 29.86
N LYS A 119 37.40 -14.85 30.35
CA LYS A 119 36.61 -14.29 31.48
C LYS A 119 36.44 -12.77 31.24
N ASP A 120 35.54 -12.11 31.99
CA ASP A 120 35.38 -10.63 32.15
C ASP A 120 35.05 -9.79 30.88
N GLY A 121 34.44 -8.61 30.98
CA GLY A 121 33.80 -7.98 32.16
C GLY A 121 33.98 -6.47 32.28
N SER A 122 33.06 -5.65 31.74
CA SER A 122 32.92 -4.23 32.14
C SER A 122 31.53 -3.65 31.79
N ARG A 123 31.16 -2.54 32.44
CA ARG A 123 29.92 -1.77 32.21
C ARG A 123 30.13 -0.71 31.13
N GLY A 124 29.16 -0.52 30.24
CA GLY A 124 29.22 0.45 29.14
C GLY A 124 27.89 1.19 28.88
N THR A 125 27.35 1.88 29.88
CA THR A 125 26.05 2.57 29.76
C THR A 125 26.14 3.86 28.93
N LYS A 126 25.95 3.79 27.61
CA LYS A 126 25.65 5.00 26.81
C LYS A 126 24.89 4.73 25.50
N ARG A 127 23.60 5.07 25.51
CA ARG A 127 22.75 5.42 24.35
C ARG A 127 22.88 4.51 23.11
N GLY A 128 22.15 3.40 23.13
CA GLY A 128 21.65 2.81 21.88
C GLY A 128 20.78 3.84 21.16
N ARG A 129 20.99 3.99 19.84
CA ARG A 129 20.31 4.95 18.96
C ARG A 129 19.05 4.30 18.36
N GLU A 130 17.98 5.07 18.20
CA GLU A 130 16.63 4.58 17.86
C GLU A 130 16.48 4.24 16.36
N GLU A 131 17.27 3.29 15.84
CA GLU A 131 17.37 3.02 14.39
C GLU A 131 16.96 1.61 13.94
N ASP A 132 16.46 0.74 14.83
CA ASP A 132 16.01 -0.64 14.48
C ASP A 132 14.48 -0.86 14.55
N ASP A 133 13.69 0.17 14.87
CA ASP A 133 12.22 0.05 14.91
C ASP A 133 11.56 0.14 13.52
N SER A 134 12.28 0.71 12.53
CA SER A 134 11.85 0.74 11.12
C SER A 134 11.62 -0.65 10.54
N SER A 135 12.30 -1.67 11.08
CA SER A 135 12.32 -3.07 10.61
C SER A 135 11.00 -3.83 10.82
N LYS A 136 10.03 -3.27 11.56
CA LYS A 136 8.78 -3.96 11.97
C LYS A 136 7.48 -3.35 11.45
N ARG A 137 7.54 -2.25 10.70
CA ARG A 137 6.34 -1.52 10.26
C ARG A 137 5.52 -2.36 9.26
N PRO A 138 4.22 -2.57 9.48
CA PRO A 138 3.40 -3.40 8.60
C PRO A 138 3.09 -2.67 7.28
N ASP A 139 3.68 -3.14 6.19
CA ASP A 139 3.53 -2.59 4.84
C ASP A 139 2.23 -3.07 4.17
N MET A 140 1.16 -2.27 4.29
CA MET A 140 -0.18 -2.60 3.79
C MET A 140 -0.35 -2.25 2.29
N LYS A 141 -0.03 -3.19 1.41
CA LYS A 141 -0.20 -3.03 -0.05
C LYS A 141 -1.66 -3.22 -0.47
N LEU A 142 -2.34 -2.13 -0.77
CA LEU A 142 -3.67 -2.12 -1.41
C LEU A 142 -3.53 -2.15 -2.93
N ASN A 143 -4.37 -2.92 -3.61
CA ASN A 143 -4.37 -3.02 -5.07
C ASN A 143 -5.52 -2.17 -5.67
N VAL A 144 -5.34 -0.84 -5.66
CA VAL A 144 -6.35 0.11 -6.14
C VAL A 144 -6.65 -0.14 -7.63
N PRO A 145 -7.91 -0.45 -8.01
CA PRO A 145 -8.29 -0.66 -9.40
C PRO A 145 -8.07 0.60 -10.27
N GLU A 146 -7.65 0.41 -11.53
CA GLU A 146 -7.28 1.51 -12.42
C GLU A 146 -8.42 2.54 -12.62
N ILE A 147 -9.66 2.07 -12.68
CA ILE A 147 -10.87 2.90 -12.79
C ILE A 147 -10.95 3.93 -11.64
N LEU A 148 -10.59 3.53 -10.42
CA LEU A 148 -10.59 4.43 -9.26
C LEU A 148 -9.39 5.39 -9.26
N LYS A 149 -8.28 5.03 -9.90
CA LYS A 149 -7.15 5.95 -10.09
C LYS A 149 -7.49 7.06 -11.08
N VAL A 150 -8.22 6.75 -12.16
CA VAL A 150 -8.72 7.74 -13.12
C VAL A 150 -9.64 8.74 -12.38
N LEU A 151 -10.63 8.25 -11.64
CA LEU A 151 -11.51 9.11 -10.83
C LEU A 151 -10.76 10.01 -9.83
N LEU A 152 -9.65 9.55 -9.25
CA LEU A 152 -8.81 10.36 -8.36
C LEU A 152 -7.96 11.42 -9.09
N VAL A 153 -7.60 11.19 -10.36
CA VAL A 153 -6.95 12.20 -11.20
C VAL A 153 -7.97 13.24 -11.66
N ASP A 154 -9.18 12.80 -12.02
CA ASP A 154 -10.29 13.67 -12.43
C ASP A 154 -10.76 14.56 -11.26
N ASP A 155 -10.95 14.01 -10.06
CA ASP A 155 -11.24 14.74 -8.81
C ASP A 155 -10.15 15.78 -8.50
N TRP A 156 -8.87 15.38 -8.57
CA TRP A 156 -7.76 16.30 -8.37
C TRP A 156 -7.73 17.43 -9.40
N GLU A 157 -8.01 17.16 -10.68
CA GLU A 157 -8.08 18.17 -11.74
C GLU A 157 -9.26 19.12 -11.55
N ALA A 158 -10.45 18.59 -11.25
CA ALA A 158 -11.65 19.36 -10.97
C ALA A 158 -11.45 20.35 -9.80
N VAL A 159 -10.91 19.86 -8.67
CA VAL A 159 -10.72 20.69 -7.48
C VAL A 159 -9.52 21.64 -7.59
N THR A 160 -8.40 21.20 -8.16
CA THR A 160 -7.15 22.00 -8.14
C THR A 160 -6.88 22.84 -9.38
N LYS A 161 -7.42 22.49 -10.55
CA LYS A 161 -7.28 23.28 -11.79
C LYS A 161 -8.57 23.98 -12.16
N ASN A 162 -9.70 23.28 -12.15
CA ASN A 162 -10.97 23.84 -12.63
C ASN A 162 -11.68 24.72 -11.60
N ASN A 163 -11.21 24.74 -10.34
CA ASN A 163 -11.81 25.49 -9.23
C ASN A 163 -13.27 25.02 -8.94
N GLN A 164 -13.55 23.72 -9.15
CA GLN A 164 -14.84 23.10 -8.84
C GLN A 164 -14.84 22.49 -7.42
N LEU A 165 -16.02 22.26 -6.86
CA LEU A 165 -16.22 21.64 -5.55
C LEU A 165 -17.28 20.55 -5.63
N VAL A 166 -17.11 19.52 -4.81
CA VAL A 166 -18.16 18.57 -4.48
C VAL A 166 -19.23 19.31 -3.67
N SER A 167 -20.50 19.24 -4.09
CA SER A 167 -21.62 19.86 -3.37
C SER A 167 -21.90 19.08 -2.07
N LEU A 168 -22.13 19.81 -0.97
CA LEU A 168 -22.34 19.25 0.37
C LEU A 168 -23.67 19.74 0.96
N PRO A 169 -24.43 18.90 1.69
CA PRO A 169 -24.16 17.49 2.00
C PRO A 169 -24.31 16.58 0.77
N ARG A 170 -23.48 15.53 0.67
CA ARG A 170 -23.59 14.50 -0.37
C ARG A 170 -24.67 13.47 -0.02
N SER A 171 -25.20 12.83 -1.05
CA SER A 171 -25.92 11.56 -0.97
C SER A 171 -25.50 10.70 -2.17
N PRO A 172 -25.13 9.43 -1.98
CA PRO A 172 -24.92 8.77 -0.69
C PRO A 172 -23.72 9.33 0.08
N THR A 173 -23.82 9.33 1.40
CA THR A 173 -22.77 9.70 2.37
C THR A 173 -21.80 8.55 2.62
N VAL A 174 -20.64 8.82 3.22
CA VAL A 174 -19.68 7.76 3.63
C VAL A 174 -20.35 6.73 4.56
N LEU A 175 -21.19 7.18 5.49
CA LEU A 175 -21.93 6.31 6.41
C LEU A 175 -22.89 5.37 5.67
N GLU A 176 -23.64 5.88 4.69
CA GLU A 176 -24.54 5.08 3.85
C GLU A 176 -23.74 4.09 2.97
N ILE A 177 -22.62 4.52 2.37
CA ILE A 177 -21.73 3.66 1.58
C ILE A 177 -21.17 2.49 2.41
N LEU A 178 -20.78 2.75 3.66
CA LEU A 178 -20.30 1.73 4.59
C LEU A 178 -21.41 0.75 5.02
N GLN A 179 -22.65 1.21 5.15
CA GLN A 179 -23.81 0.35 5.42
C GLN A 179 -24.17 -0.51 4.20
N GLU A 180 -24.23 0.07 3.00
CA GLU A 180 -24.47 -0.69 1.77
C GLU A 180 -23.37 -1.73 1.51
N PHE A 181 -22.11 -1.42 1.83
CA PHE A 181 -21.01 -2.40 1.78
C PHE A 181 -21.22 -3.53 2.80
N LYS A 182 -21.67 -3.21 4.01
CA LYS A 182 -22.00 -4.21 5.04
C LYS A 182 -23.03 -5.20 4.51
N ASP A 183 -24.15 -4.68 4.00
CA ASP A 183 -25.27 -5.49 3.54
C ASP A 183 -24.91 -6.27 2.26
N HIS A 184 -24.05 -5.71 1.39
CA HIS A 184 -23.48 -6.43 0.25
C HIS A 184 -22.62 -7.63 0.67
N VAL A 185 -21.69 -7.46 1.62
CA VAL A 185 -20.85 -8.57 2.10
C VAL A 185 -21.70 -9.62 2.81
N MET A 186 -22.68 -9.21 3.64
CA MET A 186 -23.61 -10.12 4.33
C MET A 186 -24.53 -10.89 3.37
N SER A 187 -24.87 -10.31 2.22
CA SER A 187 -25.71 -10.94 1.19
C SER A 187 -24.91 -11.75 0.15
N SER A 188 -23.58 -11.63 0.14
CA SER A 188 -22.72 -12.20 -0.89
C SER A 188 -22.09 -13.51 -0.41
N ASP A 189 -22.66 -14.63 -0.86
CA ASP A 189 -22.13 -16.00 -0.65
C ASP A 189 -20.67 -16.19 -1.14
N LYS A 190 -20.15 -15.24 -1.93
CA LYS A 190 -18.74 -15.18 -2.35
C LYS A 190 -17.79 -14.63 -1.26
N ALA A 191 -18.30 -14.13 -0.14
CA ALA A 191 -17.52 -13.60 0.97
C ALA A 191 -16.67 -14.64 1.71
N HIS A 192 -16.68 -15.93 1.32
CA HIS A 192 -15.82 -16.98 1.86
C HIS A 192 -14.30 -16.74 1.77
N ASN A 193 -13.83 -15.72 1.02
CA ASN A 193 -12.43 -15.27 1.07
C ASN A 193 -12.13 -14.38 2.30
N LEU A 194 -13.15 -13.76 2.90
CA LEU A 194 -13.03 -12.88 4.06
C LEU A 194 -13.15 -13.68 5.36
N ARG A 195 -12.28 -13.40 6.32
CA ARG A 195 -12.24 -14.07 7.61
C ARG A 195 -13.28 -13.45 8.56
N GLU A 196 -14.23 -14.27 8.99
CA GLU A 196 -15.23 -13.96 10.04
C GLU A 196 -16.01 -12.64 9.82
N PRO A 197 -16.74 -12.49 8.68
CA PRO A 197 -17.46 -11.26 8.34
C PRO A 197 -18.41 -10.77 9.42
N ASP A 198 -19.12 -11.66 10.12
CA ASP A 198 -20.10 -11.29 11.15
C ASP A 198 -19.50 -10.48 12.31
N VAL A 199 -18.23 -10.75 12.66
CA VAL A 199 -17.53 -10.18 13.82
C VAL A 199 -16.55 -9.08 13.41
N VAL A 200 -15.84 -9.29 12.29
CA VAL A 200 -14.76 -8.41 11.84
C VAL A 200 -15.31 -7.20 11.08
N LEU A 201 -16.32 -7.39 10.23
CA LEU A 201 -16.85 -6.33 9.36
C LEU A 201 -17.41 -5.12 10.14
N PRO A 202 -18.20 -5.26 11.23
CA PRO A 202 -18.66 -4.12 12.02
C PRO A 202 -17.50 -3.33 12.64
N THR A 203 -16.47 -4.04 13.08
CA THR A 203 -15.26 -3.46 13.69
C THR A 203 -14.46 -2.66 12.66
N ILE A 204 -14.29 -3.20 11.44
CA ILE A 204 -13.62 -2.49 10.34
C ILE A 204 -14.43 -1.28 9.88
N ILE A 205 -15.75 -1.38 9.73
CA ILE A 205 -16.62 -0.27 9.35
C ILE A 205 -16.52 0.88 10.36
N SER A 206 -16.64 0.59 11.65
CA SER A 206 -16.49 1.58 12.73
C SER A 206 -15.09 2.21 12.72
N GLY A 207 -14.05 1.40 12.52
CA GLY A 207 -12.67 1.86 12.36
C GLY A 207 -12.49 2.81 11.18
N LEU A 208 -13.05 2.49 10.00
CA LEU A 208 -13.00 3.32 8.80
C LEU A 208 -13.78 4.64 8.96
N GLN A 209 -14.93 4.62 9.64
CA GLN A 209 -15.73 5.80 9.96
C GLN A 209 -14.95 6.77 10.88
N VAL A 210 -14.53 6.29 12.05
CA VAL A 210 -13.73 7.09 13.02
C VAL A 210 -12.43 7.60 12.39
N TYR A 211 -11.81 6.79 11.51
CA TYR A 211 -10.61 7.18 10.79
C TYR A 211 -10.89 8.25 9.71
N PHE A 212 -12.03 8.19 9.01
CA PHE A 212 -12.46 9.23 8.07
C PHE A 212 -12.67 10.57 8.78
N ASP A 213 -13.48 10.56 9.84
CA ASP A 213 -13.82 11.75 10.61
C ASP A 213 -12.59 12.43 11.23
N ARG A 214 -11.57 11.65 11.63
CA ARG A 214 -10.31 12.18 12.15
C ARG A 214 -9.32 12.63 11.06
N SER A 215 -9.30 11.96 9.89
CA SER A 215 -8.31 12.23 8.84
C SER A 215 -8.72 13.31 7.83
N LEU A 216 -10.03 13.54 7.63
CA LEU A 216 -10.57 14.48 6.64
C LEU A 216 -9.95 15.89 6.72
N GLY A 217 -10.09 16.55 7.87
CA GLY A 217 -9.60 17.92 8.08
C GLY A 217 -8.08 18.08 8.03
N ALA A 218 -7.34 16.99 8.28
CA ALA A 218 -5.90 16.96 8.23
C ALA A 218 -5.41 16.75 6.79
N ASN A 219 -5.73 15.58 6.22
CA ASN A 219 -5.00 14.98 5.11
C ASN A 219 -5.81 14.87 3.80
N LEU A 220 -7.13 14.70 3.87
CA LEU A 220 -7.94 14.35 2.68
C LEU A 220 -8.38 15.57 1.85
N LEU A 221 -8.39 16.76 2.45
CA LEU A 221 -8.85 18.00 1.81
C LEU A 221 -7.71 18.77 1.15
N TYR A 222 -7.87 19.06 -0.14
CA TYR A 222 -7.04 19.97 -0.90
C TYR A 222 -7.18 21.40 -0.36
N ARG A 223 -6.19 22.27 -0.63
CA ARG A 223 -6.19 23.67 -0.16
C ARG A 223 -7.48 24.42 -0.53
N PHE A 224 -7.99 24.17 -1.73
CA PHE A 224 -9.20 24.80 -2.25
C PHE A 224 -10.48 24.44 -1.47
N GLU A 225 -10.56 23.27 -0.84
CA GLU A 225 -11.75 22.82 -0.08
C GLU A 225 -11.74 23.30 1.39
N ARG A 226 -10.63 23.85 1.88
CA ARG A 226 -10.49 24.22 3.30
C ARG A 226 -11.47 25.31 3.76
N PRO A 227 -11.81 26.34 2.96
CA PRO A 227 -12.89 27.27 3.31
C PRO A 227 -14.27 26.60 3.41
N GLN A 228 -14.62 25.69 2.49
CA GLN A 228 -15.86 24.91 2.53
C GLN A 228 -15.94 24.05 3.80
N TYR A 229 -14.87 23.32 4.13
CA TYR A 229 -14.80 22.54 5.37
C TYR A 229 -14.87 23.40 6.63
N ALA A 230 -14.23 24.57 6.65
CA ALA A 230 -14.33 25.50 7.76
C ALA A 230 -15.77 26.00 7.97
N GLU A 231 -16.52 26.21 6.89
CA GLU A 231 -17.93 26.60 6.93
C GLU A 231 -18.84 25.44 7.36
N ILE A 232 -18.65 24.23 6.82
CA ILE A 232 -19.34 23.01 7.26
C ILE A 232 -19.13 22.75 8.76
N ARG A 233 -17.90 22.91 9.28
CA ARG A 233 -17.66 22.82 10.74
C ARG A 233 -18.42 23.88 11.54
N LYS A 234 -18.51 25.13 11.07
CA LYS A 234 -19.34 26.16 11.72
C LYS A 234 -20.84 25.88 11.63
N GLN A 235 -21.30 25.10 10.67
CA GLN A 235 -22.73 24.78 10.51
C GLN A 235 -23.15 23.59 11.37
N TYR A 236 -22.30 22.56 11.48
CA TYR A 236 -22.68 21.26 12.06
C TYR A 236 -21.93 20.85 13.35
N VAL A 237 -20.84 21.54 13.74
CA VAL A 237 -20.01 21.15 14.90
C VAL A 237 -19.75 22.30 15.88
N THR A 238 -19.36 23.48 15.39
CA THR A 238 -18.86 24.61 16.22
C THR A 238 -19.71 25.87 16.03
N GLY A 239 -21.00 25.71 15.74
CA GLY A 239 -21.89 26.78 15.33
C GLY A 239 -22.89 27.25 16.39
N PRO A 240 -23.36 28.51 16.33
CA PRO A 240 -24.45 29.00 17.17
C PRO A 240 -25.83 28.37 16.86
N LYS A 241 -25.91 27.47 15.87
CA LYS A 241 -27.11 26.66 15.54
C LYS A 241 -26.98 25.18 15.93
N VAL A 242 -25.82 24.73 16.42
CA VAL A 242 -25.58 23.33 16.76
C VAL A 242 -26.23 23.03 18.11
N GLN A 243 -27.10 22.02 18.16
CA GLN A 243 -27.65 21.52 19.41
C GLN A 243 -26.62 20.58 20.06
N MET A 244 -26.31 20.81 21.34
CA MET A 244 -25.43 19.92 22.11
C MET A 244 -25.97 18.48 22.08
N GLY A 245 -25.20 17.56 21.51
CA GLY A 245 -25.60 16.17 21.29
C GLY A 245 -26.15 15.84 19.89
N GLN A 246 -26.18 16.79 18.95
CA GLN A 246 -26.44 16.55 17.52
C GLN A 246 -25.30 17.08 16.63
N GLU A 247 -24.06 16.95 17.08
CA GLU A 247 -22.88 17.16 16.22
C GLU A 247 -22.89 16.09 15.12
N LYS A 248 -23.03 16.50 13.85
CA LYS A 248 -22.92 15.57 12.73
C LYS A 248 -21.45 15.25 12.47
N GLU A 249 -21.13 13.96 12.50
CA GLU A 249 -19.88 13.42 11.97
C GLU A 249 -19.76 13.78 10.48
N MET A 250 -18.53 14.01 10.01
CA MET A 250 -18.23 14.36 8.63
C MET A 250 -18.53 13.20 7.68
N SER A 251 -18.43 11.95 8.16
CA SER A 251 -18.89 10.74 7.48
C SER A 251 -20.39 10.76 7.13
N ALA A 252 -21.20 11.59 7.80
CA ALA A 252 -22.62 11.83 7.51
C ALA A 252 -22.90 13.15 6.73
N ILE A 253 -21.86 13.73 6.10
CA ILE A 253 -21.93 14.97 5.30
C ILE A 253 -21.19 14.80 3.96
N TYR A 254 -20.03 14.15 3.96
CA TYR A 254 -19.18 13.93 2.79
C TYR A 254 -19.52 12.62 2.05
N GLY A 255 -19.09 12.52 0.78
CA GLY A 255 -19.45 11.44 -0.14
C GLY A 255 -18.30 10.50 -0.51
N ALA A 256 -18.51 9.71 -1.56
CA ALA A 256 -17.58 8.70 -2.06
C ALA A 256 -16.22 9.28 -2.49
N GLU A 257 -16.20 10.52 -2.98
CA GLU A 257 -15.02 11.22 -3.49
C GLU A 257 -13.91 11.29 -2.43
N HIS A 258 -14.21 11.93 -1.29
CA HIS A 258 -13.29 12.08 -0.17
C HIS A 258 -12.95 10.74 0.50
N PHE A 259 -13.90 9.80 0.52
CA PHE A 259 -13.67 8.45 1.04
C PHE A 259 -12.66 7.67 0.19
N LEU A 260 -12.69 7.83 -1.14
CA LEU A 260 -11.71 7.20 -2.03
C LEU A 260 -10.29 7.77 -1.81
N ARG A 261 -10.16 9.09 -1.56
CA ARG A 261 -8.87 9.68 -1.13
C ARG A 261 -8.35 9.06 0.16
N MET A 262 -9.26 8.73 1.10
CA MET A 262 -8.90 8.04 2.35
C MET A 262 -8.35 6.63 2.10
N MET A 263 -8.99 5.84 1.22
CA MET A 263 -8.52 4.49 0.87
C MET A 263 -7.06 4.50 0.39
N VAL A 264 -6.67 5.48 -0.43
CA VAL A 264 -5.29 5.60 -0.96
C VAL A 264 -4.29 6.10 0.10
N SER A 265 -4.75 6.85 1.09
CA SER A 265 -3.93 7.31 2.23
C SER A 265 -3.79 6.23 3.33
N LEU A 266 -4.66 5.22 3.36
CA LEU A 266 -4.71 4.17 4.40
C LEU A 266 -3.37 3.40 4.57
N PRO A 267 -2.63 3.00 3.52
CA PRO A 267 -1.33 2.33 3.65
C PRO A 267 -0.29 3.08 4.49
N GLN A 268 -0.14 4.38 4.22
CA GLN A 268 0.86 5.24 4.90
C GLN A 268 0.54 5.39 6.39
N MET A 269 -0.74 5.30 6.73
CA MET A 269 -1.27 5.55 8.06
C MET A 269 -1.31 4.25 8.89
N VAL A 270 -1.62 3.11 8.28
CA VAL A 270 -1.42 1.78 8.88
C VAL A 270 0.07 1.54 9.17
N ALA A 271 0.99 1.96 8.28
CA ALA A 271 2.44 1.91 8.51
C ALA A 271 2.94 2.86 9.64
N SER A 272 2.07 3.68 10.22
CA SER A 272 2.32 4.48 11.43
C SER A 272 1.58 3.97 12.68
N SER A 273 0.80 2.89 12.54
CA SER A 273 0.01 2.27 13.62
C SER A 273 0.74 1.06 14.21
N THR A 274 0.49 0.76 15.48
CA THR A 274 1.10 -0.37 16.21
C THR A 274 0.32 -1.67 16.01
N MET A 275 -0.15 -1.93 14.78
CA MET A 275 -0.90 -3.13 14.44
C MET A 275 0.03 -4.29 14.08
N ASP A 276 -0.39 -5.52 14.38
CA ASP A 276 0.30 -6.73 13.96
C ASP A 276 0.04 -7.06 12.47
N THR A 277 0.87 -7.95 11.92
CA THR A 277 0.83 -8.32 10.50
C THR A 277 -0.37 -9.19 10.10
N GLU A 278 -1.02 -9.89 11.05
CA GLU A 278 -2.23 -10.68 10.77
C GLU A 278 -3.44 -9.76 10.68
N SER A 279 -3.63 -8.86 11.65
CA SER A 279 -4.66 -7.81 11.63
C SER A 279 -4.54 -6.90 10.40
N VAL A 280 -3.33 -6.51 10.00
CA VAL A 280 -3.13 -5.70 8.78
C VAL A 280 -3.41 -6.51 7.52
N GLY A 281 -3.11 -7.82 7.50
CA GLY A 281 -3.54 -8.72 6.41
C GLY A 281 -5.06 -8.77 6.28
N ILE A 282 -5.77 -8.91 7.40
CA ILE A 282 -7.24 -8.91 7.44
C ILE A 282 -7.79 -7.57 6.92
N VAL A 283 -7.34 -6.42 7.48
CA VAL A 283 -7.82 -5.09 7.04
C VAL A 283 -7.54 -4.85 5.56
N ARG A 284 -6.37 -5.22 5.05
CA ARG A 284 -6.04 -5.14 3.61
C ARG A 284 -7.07 -5.85 2.75
N ASP A 285 -7.50 -7.05 3.15
CA ASP A 285 -8.39 -7.88 2.33
C ASP A 285 -9.84 -7.37 2.33
N TYR A 286 -10.35 -6.92 3.48
CA TYR A 286 -11.63 -6.18 3.54
C TYR A 286 -11.59 -4.87 2.75
N VAL A 287 -10.49 -4.13 2.78
CA VAL A 287 -10.34 -2.87 2.01
C VAL A 287 -10.21 -3.13 0.51
N ASN A 288 -9.59 -4.23 0.08
CA ASN A 288 -9.56 -4.64 -1.32
C ASN A 288 -10.98 -5.00 -1.83
N GLU A 289 -11.77 -5.75 -1.07
CA GLU A 289 -13.18 -6.05 -1.42
C GLU A 289 -14.05 -4.77 -1.43
N LEU A 290 -13.83 -3.85 -0.48
CA LEU A 290 -14.47 -2.53 -0.48
C LEU A 290 -14.11 -1.72 -1.75
N LEU A 291 -12.84 -1.74 -2.19
CA LEU A 291 -12.44 -1.10 -3.45
C LEU A 291 -13.11 -1.75 -4.66
N LEU A 292 -13.32 -3.08 -4.67
CA LEU A 292 -14.08 -3.76 -5.73
C LEU A 292 -15.57 -3.38 -5.70
N PHE A 293 -16.18 -3.25 -4.52
CA PHE A 293 -17.55 -2.74 -4.35
C PHE A 293 -17.71 -1.30 -4.86
N LEU A 294 -16.76 -0.41 -4.56
CA LEU A 294 -16.73 0.96 -5.09
C LEU A 294 -16.62 0.99 -6.63
N VAL A 295 -15.92 0.05 -7.26
CA VAL A 295 -15.92 -0.09 -8.73
C VAL A 295 -17.28 -0.55 -9.24
N GLN A 296 -17.92 -1.55 -8.60
CA GLN A 296 -19.23 -2.07 -9.02
C GLN A 296 -20.32 -0.99 -8.99
N LYS A 297 -20.34 -0.15 -7.94
CA LYS A 297 -21.34 0.93 -7.78
C LYS A 297 -20.88 2.31 -8.28
N LYS A 298 -19.77 2.42 -9.03
CA LYS A 298 -19.13 3.71 -9.36
C LYS A 298 -20.10 4.77 -9.91
N GLU A 299 -21.08 4.37 -10.71
CA GLU A 299 -22.04 5.25 -11.41
C GLU A 299 -23.17 5.76 -10.51
N GLN A 300 -23.31 5.19 -9.31
CA GLN A 300 -24.25 5.62 -8.26
C GLN A 300 -23.54 6.39 -7.15
N LEU A 301 -22.25 6.11 -6.92
CA LEU A 301 -21.48 6.67 -5.81
C LEU A 301 -20.76 7.97 -6.15
N PHE A 302 -20.14 8.09 -7.32
CA PHE A 302 -19.32 9.25 -7.70
C PHE A 302 -20.09 10.23 -8.60
N LEU A 303 -19.95 11.53 -8.35
CA LEU A 303 -20.48 12.57 -9.24
C LEU A 303 -19.71 12.62 -10.57
N SER A 304 -20.43 12.79 -11.68
CA SER A 304 -19.84 13.01 -13.02
C SER A 304 -19.43 14.46 -13.28
N GLU A 305 -20.00 15.43 -12.55
CA GLU A 305 -19.72 16.86 -12.68
C GLU A 305 -19.72 17.52 -11.28
N TYR A 306 -18.80 18.44 -11.04
CA TYR A 306 -18.64 19.17 -9.77
C TYR A 306 -19.06 20.63 -9.94
N GLU A 307 -19.55 21.28 -8.88
CA GLU A 307 -20.06 22.64 -8.94
C GLU A 307 -18.92 23.67 -9.03
N SER A 308 -18.94 24.53 -10.05
CA SER A 308 -17.94 25.60 -10.23
C SER A 308 -18.05 26.63 -9.10
N ALA A 309 -17.00 26.75 -8.27
CA ALA A 309 -17.06 27.60 -7.09
C ALA A 309 -17.17 29.10 -7.45
N SER A 310 -17.96 29.85 -6.67
CA SER A 310 -18.20 31.27 -6.92
C SER A 310 -16.91 32.10 -6.86
N LEU A 311 -16.86 33.23 -7.57
CA LEU A 311 -15.70 34.14 -7.56
C LEU A 311 -15.35 34.63 -6.14
N GLN A 312 -16.34 34.77 -5.26
CA GLN A 312 -16.13 35.10 -3.85
C GLN A 312 -15.39 33.97 -3.12
N TYR A 313 -15.81 32.72 -3.31
CA TYR A 313 -15.14 31.55 -2.76
C TYR A 313 -13.71 31.42 -3.30
N GLN A 314 -13.53 31.57 -4.62
CA GLN A 314 -12.21 31.52 -5.27
C GLN A 314 -11.24 32.55 -4.66
N ASN A 315 -11.69 33.79 -4.44
CA ASN A 315 -10.87 34.82 -3.80
C ASN A 315 -10.49 34.46 -2.36
N ILE A 316 -11.41 33.91 -1.56
CA ILE A 316 -11.14 33.44 -0.19
C ILE A 316 -10.15 32.27 -0.18
N SER A 317 -10.25 31.35 -1.14
CA SER A 317 -9.40 30.15 -1.25
C SER A 317 -7.97 30.41 -1.74
N ARG A 318 -7.71 31.62 -2.28
CA ARG A 318 -6.41 32.06 -2.82
C ARG A 318 -5.62 32.95 -1.86
N SER A 319 -6.22 33.31 -0.72
CA SER A 319 -5.63 34.17 0.32
C SER A 319 -5.00 33.38 1.47
#